data_AF-A0AAU8Q0X4-F1
#
_entry.id   AF-A0AAU8Q0X4-F1
#
_cell.length_a   1.000
_cell.length_b   1.000
_cell.length_c   1.000
_cell.angle_alpha   90.00
_cell.angle_beta   90.00
_cell.angle_gamma   90.00
#
_symmetry.space_group_name_H-M   'P 1'
#
loop_
_entity.id
_entity.type
_entity.pdbx_description
1 polymer ?
#
loop_
_entity_poly.entity_id
_entity_poly.type
_entity_poly.pdbx_seq_one_letter_code
_entity_poly.pdbx_strand_id
1 'polypeptide(L)' 'MGHKKDNDKLRTERQLDRLKWETAKELGLEDDLANAGDELTVREAGKIGGNMVRKLVKAGEEALAEEGDRKARLNLQDDF' A
#
# COMPACT_ATOMS: atom_id res chain seq x y z
N MET A 1 26.03 0.80 8.97
CA MET A 1 24.63 1.20 8.69
C MET A 1 23.78 0.71 9.85
N GLY A 2 22.93 1.55 10.45
CA GLY A 2 22.26 1.23 11.71
C GLY A 2 21.02 0.34 11.54
N HIS A 3 20.89 -0.67 12.39
CA HIS A 3 19.81 -1.68 12.43
C HIS A 3 18.37 -1.14 12.33
N LYS A 4 18.14 0.13 12.66
CA LYS A 4 16.84 0.79 12.53
C LYS A 4 16.37 0.90 11.07
N LYS A 5 17.28 1.27 10.15
CA LYS A 5 16.95 1.44 8.72
C LYS A 5 16.57 0.11 8.07
N ASP A 6 17.22 -0.97 8.50
CA ASP A 6 16.93 -2.32 8.01
C ASP A 6 15.56 -2.79 8.51
N ASN A 7 15.18 -2.47 9.75
CA ASN A 7 13.87 -2.81 10.29
C ASN A 7 12.73 -2.09 9.57
N ASP A 8 12.89 -0.80 9.27
CA ASP A 8 11.88 -0.02 8.55
C ASP A 8 11.64 -0.57 7.13
N LYS A 9 12.72 -0.91 6.40
CA LYS A 9 12.62 -1.53 5.09
C LYS A 9 11.82 -2.86 5.15
N LEU A 10 12.14 -3.72 6.12
CA LEU A 10 11.45 -5.00 6.31
C LEU A 10 9.97 -4.84 6.68
N ARG A 11 9.59 -3.75 7.33
CA ARG A 11 8.18 -3.44 7.63
C ARG A 11 7.43 -3.04 6.36
N THR A 12 8.03 -2.17 5.55
CA THR A 12 7.47 -1.73 4.26
C THR A 12 7.27 -2.91 3.31
N GLU A 13 8.26 -3.78 3.17
CA GLU A 13 8.17 -4.98 2.34
C GLU A 13 6.99 -5.88 2.76
N ARG A 14 6.82 -6.10 4.07
CA ARG A 14 5.69 -6.89 4.60
C ARG A 14 4.33 -6.24 4.35
N GLN A 15 4.25 -4.91 4.40
CA GLN A 15 3.01 -4.19 4.10
C GLN A 15 2.65 -4.29 2.63
N LEU A 16 3.64 -4.13 1.74
CA LEU A 16 3.43 -4.25 0.30
C LEU A 16 3.07 -5.68 -0.12
N ASP A 17 3.67 -6.69 0.52
CA ASP A 17 3.31 -8.09 0.25
C ASP A 17 1.86 -8.40 0.66
N ARG A 18 1.42 -7.94 1.83
CA ARG A 18 -0.01 -8.05 2.22
C ARG A 18 -0.93 -7.37 1.22
N LEU A 19 -0.61 -6.14 0.83
CA LEU A 19 -1.40 -5.39 -0.16
C LEU A 19 -1.50 -6.13 -1.50
N LYS A 20 -0.41 -6.77 -1.94
CA LYS A 20 -0.39 -7.61 -3.15
C LYS A 20 -1.38 -8.76 -3.03
N TRP A 21 -1.34 -9.52 -1.94
CA TRP A 21 -2.24 -10.66 -1.71
C TRP A 21 -3.70 -10.26 -1.58
N GLU A 22 -3.98 -9.18 -0.83
CA GLU A 22 -5.34 -8.63 -0.70
C GLU A 22 -5.88 -8.19 -2.07
N THR A 23 -5.04 -7.53 -2.87
CA THR A 23 -5.42 -7.09 -4.22
C THR A 23 -5.63 -8.27 -5.16
N ALA A 24 -4.81 -9.32 -5.08
CA ALA A 24 -5.01 -10.54 -5.86
C ALA A 24 -6.33 -11.23 -5.49
N LYS A 25 -6.63 -11.33 -4.20
CA LYS A 25 -7.89 -11.87 -3.69
C LYS A 25 -9.11 -11.11 -4.19
N GLU A 26 -9.09 -9.78 -4.14
CA GLU A 26 -10.16 -8.93 -4.67
C GLU A 26 -10.38 -9.11 -6.18
N LEU A 27 -9.32 -9.45 -6.92
CA LEU A 27 -9.38 -9.68 -8.36
C LEU A 27 -9.70 -11.14 -8.72
N GLY A 28 -9.81 -12.04 -7.74
CA GLY A 28 -9.98 -13.48 -7.96
C GLY A 28 -8.74 -14.16 -8.55
N LEU A 29 -7.54 -13.62 -8.28
CA LEU A 29 -6.24 -14.08 -8.79
C LEU A 29 -5.34 -14.64 -7.68
N GLU A 30 -5.91 -15.00 -6.53
CA GLU A 30 -5.14 -15.46 -5.37
C GLU A 30 -4.49 -16.83 -5.63
N ASP A 31 -5.18 -17.74 -6.31
CA ASP A 31 -4.63 -19.04 -6.71
C ASP A 31 -3.52 -18.89 -7.76
N ASP A 32 -3.76 -18.10 -8.82
CA ASP A 32 -2.75 -17.83 -9.84
C ASP A 32 -1.49 -17.19 -9.23
N LEU A 33 -1.66 -16.27 -8.29
CA LEU A 33 -0.54 -15.64 -7.58
C LEU A 33 0.19 -16.64 -6.67
N ALA A 34 -0.51 -17.60 -6.07
CA ALA A 34 0.11 -18.68 -5.30
C ALA A 34 0.94 -19.62 -6.18
N ASN A 35 0.49 -19.86 -7.42
CA ASN A 35 1.15 -20.68 -8.41
C ASN A 35 1.87 -19.85 -9.48
N ALA A 36 2.41 -18.68 -9.10
CA ALA A 36 2.90 -17.68 -10.05
C ALA A 36 4.02 -18.15 -11.01
N GLY A 37 4.69 -19.26 -10.70
CA GLY A 37 5.67 -19.88 -11.61
C GLY A 37 5.04 -20.52 -12.84
N ASP A 38 3.79 -20.96 -12.75
CA ASP A 38 3.11 -21.76 -13.77
C ASP A 38 1.81 -21.09 -14.28
N GLU A 39 1.05 -20.41 -13.42
CA GLU A 39 -0.33 -19.99 -13.71
C GLU A 39 -0.51 -18.46 -13.86
N LEU A 40 0.39 -17.63 -13.32
CA LEU A 40 0.22 -16.18 -13.37
C LEU A 40 0.68 -15.59 -14.71
N THR A 41 -0.27 -15.13 -15.52
CA THR A 41 0.07 -14.45 -16.78
C THR A 41 0.61 -13.03 -16.52
N VAL A 42 1.39 -12.50 -17.49
CA VAL A 42 1.87 -11.10 -17.46
C VAL A 42 0.70 -10.10 -17.32
N ARG A 43 -0.45 -10.41 -17.91
CA ARG A 43 -1.65 -9.58 -17.83
C ARG A 43 -2.21 -9.55 -16.40
N GLU A 44 -2.27 -10.69 -15.72
CA GLU A 44 -2.76 -10.80 -14.35
C GLU A 44 -1.82 -10.15 -13.35
N ALA A 45 -0.51 -10.39 -13.48
CA ALA A 45 0.50 -9.66 -12.72
C ALA A 45 0.36 -8.14 -12.91
N GLY A 46 0.13 -7.69 -14.14
CA GLY A 46 -0.14 -6.29 -14.46
C GLY A 46 -1.42 -5.75 -13.82
N LYS A 47 -2.50 -6.52 -13.78
CA LYS A 47 -3.75 -6.14 -13.08
C LYS A 47 -3.52 -5.99 -11.58
N ILE A 48 -2.81 -6.94 -10.95
CA ILE A 48 -2.50 -6.88 -9.51
C ILE A 48 -1.67 -5.63 -9.21
N GLY A 49 -0.54 -5.46 -9.88
CA GLY A 49 0.35 -4.32 -9.67
C GLY A 49 -0.32 -2.97 -9.95
N GLY A 50 -1.09 -2.88 -11.03
CA GLY A 50 -1.84 -1.66 -11.37
C GLY A 50 -2.88 -1.27 -10.32
N ASN A 51 -3.59 -2.25 -9.74
CA ASN A 51 -4.54 -1.99 -8.65
C ASN A 51 -3.84 -1.63 -7.33
N MET A 52 -2.70 -2.25 -7.03
CA MET A 52 -1.90 -1.84 -5.86
C MET A 52 -1.49 -0.36 -5.94
N VAL A 53 -1.02 0.10 -7.10
CA VAL A 53 -0.64 1.51 -7.30
C VAL A 53 -1.84 2.43 -7.09
N ARG A 54 -3.03 2.09 -7.63
CA ARG A 54 -4.25 2.87 -7.41
C ARG A 54 -4.61 2.99 -5.94
N LYS A 55 -4.53 1.88 -5.17
CA LYS A 55 -4.78 1.87 -3.73
C LYS A 55 -3.77 2.73 -2.97
N LEU A 56 -2.49 2.64 -3.31
CA LEU A 56 -1.43 3.44 -2.67
C LEU A 56 -1.60 4.94 -2.94
N VAL A 57 -1.97 5.33 -4.16
CA VAL A 57 -2.26 6.73 -4.49
C VAL A 57 -3.43 7.24 -3.67
N LYS A 58 -4.54 6.49 -3.63
CA LYS A 58 -5.71 6.85 -2.82
C LYS A 58 -5.38 7.00 -1.33
N ALA A 59 -4.64 6.06 -0.75
CA ALA A 59 -4.20 6.14 0.65
C ALA A 59 -3.29 7.36 0.88
N GLY A 60 -2.45 7.72 -0.09
CA GLY A 60 -1.62 8.91 -0.04
C GLY A 60 -2.44 10.21 -0.07
N GLU A 61 -3.46 10.28 -0.93
CA GLU A 61 -4.39 11.42 -0.99
C GLU A 61 -5.15 11.59 0.34
N GLU A 62 -5.66 10.49 0.91
CA GLU A 62 -6.35 10.49 2.21
C GLU A 62 -5.42 10.95 3.34
N ALA A 63 -4.18 10.44 3.40
CA ALA A 63 -3.21 10.84 4.41
C ALA A 63 -2.83 12.33 4.32
N LEU A 64 -2.74 12.88 3.10
CA LEU A 64 -2.47 14.31 2.89
C LEU A 64 -3.66 15.17 3.33
N ALA A 65 -4.88 14.73 3.07
CA ALA A 65 -6.09 15.42 3.54
C ALA A 65 -6.17 15.43 5.07
N GLU A 66 -5.97 14.27 5.72
CA GLU A 66 -5.96 14.15 7.18
C GLU A 66 -4.89 15.04 7.83
N GLU A 67 -3.70 15.12 7.22
CA GLU A 67 -2.64 16.00 7.70
C GLU A 67 -3.01 17.47 7.60
N GLY A 68 -3.68 17.87 6.51
CA GLY A 68 -4.23 19.21 6.34
C GLY A 68 -5.23 19.57 7.43
N ASP A 69 -6.20 18.70 7.68
CA ASP A 69 -7.22 18.86 8.72
C ASP A 69 -6.61 18.90 10.13
N ARG A 70 -5.59 18.07 10.38
CA ARG A 70 -4.83 18.08 11.64
C ARG A 70 -4.16 19.42 11.88
N LYS A 71 -3.47 19.97 10.88
CA LYS A 71 -2.82 21.29 10.97
C LYS A 71 -3.84 22.40 11.19
N ALA A 72 -4.96 22.38 10.47
CA ALA A 72 -6.02 23.36 10.66
C ALA A 72 -6.57 23.35 12.10
N ARG A 73 -6.78 22.16 12.68
CA ARG A 73 -7.24 22.02 14.08
C ARG A 73 -6.24 22.53 15.11
N LEU A 74 -4.95 22.27 14.91
CA LEU A 74 -3.91 22.75 15.82
C LEU A 74 -3.82 24.28 15.80
N ASN A 75 -3.85 24.87 14.60
CA ASN A 75 -3.82 26.33 14.46
C ASN A 75 -5.03 27.01 15.15
N LEU A 76 -6.22 26.38 15.13
CA LEU A 76 -7.41 26.90 15.81
C LEU A 76 -7.38 26.72 17.34
N GLN A 77 -6.51 25.87 17.88
CA GLN A 77 -6.34 25.68 19.32
C GLN A 77 -5.34 26.67 19.94
N ASP A 78 -4.43 27.22 19.13
CA ASP A 78 -3.42 28.19 19.59
C ASP A 78 -3.97 29.64 19.72
N ASP A 79 -5.21 29.89 19.30
CA ASP A 79 -5.86 31.21 19.28
C ASP A 79 -6.70 31.55 20.54
N PHE A 80 -6.61 30.78 21.64
CA PHE A 80 -7.36 31.02 22.91
C PHE A 80 -6.48 31.03 24.17
#